data_AF-A0A6V8NUV1-F1
#
_entry.id   AF-A0A6V8NUV1-F1
#
_cell.length_a   1.000
_cell.length_b   1.000
_cell.length_c   1.000
_cell.angle_alpha   90.00
_cell.angle_beta   90.00
_cell.angle_gamma   90.00
#
_symmetry.space_group_name_H-M   'P 1'
#
loop_
_entity.id
_entity.type
_entity.pdbx_description
1 polymer ?
#
loop_
_entity_poly.entity_id
_entity_poly.type
_entity_poly.pdbx_seq_one_letter_code
_entity_poly.pdbx_strand_id
1 'polypeptide(L)'
;MDKAMASFILATSAAAAGMDVTMFFTFWGLNVIKKNEGSIQSRGIMRKMLNWMNRGGSRRLPLSKFDMLGMGRWMMKKLMKESKMPTVDEFITMVKEMG
;
A
#
# COMPACT_ATOMS: atom_id res chain seq x y z
N MET A 1 -3.53 2.66 -4.48
CA MET A 1 -3.83 2.88 -3.05
C MET A 1 -5.16 2.22 -2.80
N ASP A 2 -6.23 2.80 -3.31
CA ASP A 2 -7.52 2.18 -3.65
C ASP A 2 -7.51 0.67 -3.93
N LYS A 3 -6.68 0.16 -4.86
CA LYS A 3 -6.63 -1.30 -5.13
C LYS A 3 -6.16 -2.12 -3.92
N ALA A 4 -5.09 -1.67 -3.26
CA ALA A 4 -4.56 -2.32 -2.06
C ALA A 4 -5.56 -2.23 -0.90
N MET A 5 -6.19 -1.07 -0.72
CA MET A 5 -7.26 -0.85 0.27
C MET A 5 -8.38 -1.86 0.09
N ALA A 6 -8.91 -2.02 -1.14
CA ALA A 6 -9.97 -2.98 -1.41
C ALA A 6 -9.56 -4.42 -1.06
N SER A 7 -8.35 -4.83 -1.45
CA SER A 7 -7.82 -6.15 -1.09
C SER A 7 -7.72 -6.36 0.42
N PHE A 8 -7.26 -5.36 1.17
CA PHE A 8 -7.16 -5.47 2.63
C PHE A 8 -8.51 -5.41 3.33
N ILE A 9 -9.47 -4.62 2.84
CA ILE A 9 -10.83 -4.60 3.40
C ILE A 9 -11.44 -6.01 3.30
N LEU A 10 -11.31 -6.65 2.13
CA LEU A 10 -11.77 -8.02 1.93
C LEU A 10 -11.03 -9.02 2.84
N ALA A 11 -9.71 -8.89 2.94
CA ALA A 11 -8.89 -9.74 3.81
C ALA A 11 -9.30 -9.60 5.28
N THR A 12 -9.46 -8.38 5.78
CA THR A 12 -9.90 -8.12 7.16
C THR A 12 -11.30 -8.66 7.41
N SER A 13 -12.23 -8.48 6.48
CA SER A 13 -13.59 -9.02 6.61
C SER A 13 -13.61 -10.55 6.64
N ALA A 14 -12.81 -11.21 5.80
CA ALA A 14 -12.67 -12.66 5.79
C ALA A 14 -12.00 -13.19 7.07
N ALA A 15 -10.90 -12.56 7.51
CA ALA A 15 -10.21 -12.92 8.75
C ALA A 15 -11.13 -12.74 9.97
N ALA A 16 -11.89 -11.64 10.04
CA ALA A 16 -12.87 -11.40 11.10
C ALA A 16 -14.03 -12.42 11.10
N ALA A 17 -14.31 -13.04 9.95
CA ALA A 17 -15.27 -14.13 9.83
C ALA A 17 -14.67 -15.51 10.18
N GLY A 18 -13.42 -15.57 10.63
CA GLY A 18 -12.71 -16.81 10.99
C GLY A 18 -12.22 -17.61 9.78
N MET A 19 -12.09 -16.98 8.61
CA MET A 19 -11.53 -17.62 7.42
C MET A 19 -10.01 -17.48 7.38
N ASP A 20 -9.31 -18.52 6.92
CA ASP A 20 -7.88 -18.44 6.63
C ASP A 20 -7.63 -17.56 5.40
N VAL A 21 -6.80 -16.52 5.54
CA VAL A 21 -6.51 -15.57 4.47
C VAL A 21 -5.04 -15.63 4.08
N THR A 22 -4.78 -15.90 2.81
CA THR A 22 -3.42 -15.78 2.23
C THR A 22 -3.42 -14.69 1.16
N MET A 23 -2.56 -13.68 1.34
CA MET A 23 -2.35 -12.62 0.35
C MET A 23 -1.05 -12.84 -0.42
N PHE A 24 -1.15 -13.04 -1.74
CA PHE A 24 0.01 -13.15 -2.62
C PHE A 24 0.32 -11.81 -3.30
N PHE A 25 1.54 -11.29 -3.09
CA PHE A 25 1.99 -10.02 -3.66
C PHE A 25 2.98 -10.25 -4.80
N THR A 26 2.68 -9.72 -5.97
CA THR A 26 3.56 -9.81 -7.16
C THR A 26 3.58 -8.50 -7.95
N PHE A 27 4.59 -8.31 -8.80
CA PHE A 27 4.83 -7.10 -9.59
C PHE A 27 4.74 -5.84 -8.72
N TRP A 28 3.87 -4.90 -9.08
CA TRP A 28 3.61 -3.67 -8.32
C TRP A 28 2.99 -3.92 -6.94
N GLY A 29 2.39 -5.10 -6.71
CA GLY A 29 1.94 -5.53 -5.40
C GLY A 29 3.07 -5.62 -4.38
N LEU A 30 4.30 -5.91 -4.81
CA LEU A 30 5.47 -5.92 -3.92
C LEU A 30 5.73 -4.54 -3.28
N ASN A 31 5.34 -3.45 -3.94
CA ASN A 31 5.48 -2.11 -3.38
C ASN A 31 4.58 -1.88 -2.17
N VAL A 32 3.49 -2.64 -2.01
CA VAL A 32 2.56 -2.51 -0.89
C VAL A 32 3.25 -2.90 0.42
N ILE A 33 4.05 -3.97 0.39
CA ILE A 33 4.72 -4.56 1.57
C ILE A 33 6.17 -4.06 1.74
N LYS A 34 6.65 -3.20 0.86
CA LYS A 34 8.01 -2.64 0.93
C LYS A 34 8.11 -1.66 2.10
N LYS A 35 9.22 -1.74 2.86
CA LYS A 35 9.47 -0.83 3.99
C LYS A 35 9.42 0.64 3.53
N ASN A 36 8.73 1.48 4.30
CA ASN A 36 8.61 2.91 3.98
C ASN A 36 9.93 3.67 4.18
N GLU A 37 10.80 3.16 5.05
CA GLU A 37 12.08 3.74 5.46
C GLU A 37 13.24 2.82 5.07
N GLY A 38 14.46 3.39 5.02
CA GLY A 38 15.68 2.69 4.62
C GLY A 38 16.19 3.08 3.23
N SER A 39 17.46 2.75 2.98
CA SER A 39 18.12 3.00 1.69
C SER A 39 17.92 1.79 0.75
N ILE A 40 17.57 2.08 -0.50
CA ILE A 40 17.55 1.05 -1.54
C ILE A 40 18.97 0.96 -2.10
N GLN A 41 19.73 -0.02 -1.62
CA GLN A 41 21.07 -0.28 -2.14
C GLN A 41 20.96 -0.71 -3.60
N SER A 42 21.55 0.07 -4.51
CA SER A 42 21.62 -0.28 -5.93
C SER A 42 22.90 0.23 -6.57
N ARG A 43 23.51 -0.63 -7.40
CA ARG A 43 24.70 -0.32 -8.20
C ARG A 43 24.25 0.10 -9.61
N GLY A 44 24.83 1.18 -10.13
CA GLY A 44 24.54 1.72 -11.48
C GLY A 44 23.47 2.81 -11.54
N ILE A 45 23.65 3.78 -12.45
CA ILE A 45 22.82 4.99 -12.59
C ILE A 45 21.36 4.64 -12.93
N MET A 46 21.14 3.77 -13.91
CA MET A 46 19.79 3.38 -14.36
C MET A 46 18.98 2.66 -13.26
N ARG A 47 19.63 1.77 -12.49
CA ARG A 47 19.00 1.07 -11.37
C ARG A 47 18.64 2.03 -10.23
N LYS A 48 19.50 3.01 -9.94
CA LYS A 48 19.21 4.08 -8.97
C LYS A 48 17.99 4.90 -9.41
N MET A 49 17.92 5.29 -10.69
CA MET A 49 16.78 6.05 -11.23
C MET A 49 15.47 5.25 -11.15
N LEU A 50 15.49 3.98 -11.56
CA LEU A 50 14.32 3.11 -11.48
C LEU A 50 13.87 2.91 -10.03
N ASN A 51 14.81 2.73 -9.09
CA ASN A 51 14.49 2.58 -7.66
C ASN A 51 13.95 3.86 -7.03
N TRP A 52 14.39 5.03 -7.51
CA TRP A 52 13.88 6.31 -7.06
C TRP A 52 12.44 6.52 -7.55
N MET A 53 12.19 6.25 -8.83
CA MET A 53 10.85 6.32 -9.44
C MET A 53 9.90 5.28 -8.82
N ASN A 54 10.41 4.06 -8.59
CA ASN A 54 9.68 2.93 -8.00
C ASN A 54 10.11 2.68 -6.55
N ARG A 55 10.15 3.73 -5.73
CA ARG A 55 10.55 3.61 -4.33
C ARG A 55 9.61 2.68 -3.55
N GLY A 56 8.33 2.67 -3.89
CA GLY A 56 7.31 1.85 -3.25
C GLY A 56 7.03 2.28 -1.80
N GLY A 57 6.38 1.37 -1.08
CA GLY A 57 5.88 1.58 0.28
C GLY A 57 4.39 1.89 0.27
N SER A 58 3.66 1.25 1.18
CA SER A 58 2.25 1.47 1.51
C SER A 58 1.83 2.94 1.60
N ARG A 59 2.69 3.82 2.15
CA ARG A 59 2.40 5.27 2.27
C ARG A 59 2.46 6.02 0.93
N ARG A 60 3.12 5.47 -0.08
CA ARG A 60 3.41 6.13 -1.37
C ARG A 60 2.66 5.53 -2.54
N LEU A 61 1.73 4.61 -2.29
CA LEU A 61 0.94 4.00 -3.36
C LEU A 61 0.10 5.07 -4.09
N PRO A 62 0.18 5.16 -5.43
CA PRO A 62 -0.67 6.07 -6.20
C PRO A 62 -2.12 5.59 -6.24
N LEU A 63 -3.08 6.47 -6.47
CA LEU A 63 -4.43 6.06 -6.87
C LEU A 63 -4.40 5.39 -8.25
N SER A 64 -5.27 4.40 -8.48
CA SER A 64 -5.31 3.74 -9.80
C SER A 64 -5.93 4.61 -10.89
N LYS A 65 -6.74 5.59 -10.50
CA LYS A 65 -7.33 6.61 -11.36
C LYS A 65 -7.26 7.96 -10.66
N PHE A 66 -7.14 9.03 -11.43
CA PHE A 66 -7.14 10.41 -10.92
C PHE A 66 -6.02 10.73 -9.90
N ASP A 67 -4.87 10.03 -9.92
CA ASP A 67 -3.76 10.36 -8.99
C ASP A 67 -3.17 11.76 -9.26
N MET A 68 -3.14 12.20 -10.53
CA MET A 68 -2.70 13.54 -10.97
C MET A 68 -1.44 14.03 -10.26
N LEU A 69 -0.32 13.32 -10.49
CA LEU A 69 0.98 13.60 -9.85
C LEU A 69 0.92 13.59 -8.30
N GLY A 70 -0.01 12.84 -7.72
CA GLY A 70 -0.21 12.69 -6.28
C GLY A 70 -1.27 13.61 -5.67
N MET A 71 -1.82 14.57 -6.42
CA MET A 71 -2.87 15.45 -5.92
C MET A 71 -4.14 14.68 -5.52
N GLY A 72 -4.61 13.76 -6.37
CA GLY A 72 -5.80 12.98 -6.06
C GLY A 72 -5.60 12.07 -4.84
N ARG A 73 -4.41 11.48 -4.69
CA ARG A 73 -4.06 10.69 -3.51
C ARG A 73 -4.04 11.53 -2.25
N TRP A 74 -3.52 12.76 -2.31
CA TRP A 74 -3.55 13.67 -1.17
C TRP A 74 -4.98 13.99 -0.75
N MET A 75 -5.86 14.33 -1.71
CA MET A 75 -7.28 14.59 -1.44
C MET A 75 -7.97 13.35 -0.84
N MET A 76 -7.76 12.18 -1.44
CA MET A 76 -8.36 10.93 -0.96
C MET A 76 -7.90 10.59 0.46
N LYS A 77 -6.61 10.77 0.78
CA LYS A 77 -6.10 10.57 2.14
C LYS A 77 -6.73 11.54 3.14
N LYS A 78 -7.00 12.78 2.74
CA LYS A 78 -7.68 13.77 3.58
C LYS A 78 -9.11 13.31 3.90
N LEU A 79 -9.87 12.90 2.88
CA LEU A 79 -11.22 12.35 3.06
C LEU A 79 -11.23 11.09 3.92
N MET A 80 -10.30 10.16 3.68
CA MET A 80 -10.16 8.95 4.49
C MET A 80 -9.93 9.29 5.97
N LYS A 81 -9.07 10.25 6.27
CA LYS A 81 -8.81 10.70 7.65
C LYS A 81 -10.07 11.30 8.29
N GLU A 82 -10.82 12.12 7.55
CA GLU A 82 -12.08 12.72 8.00
C GLU A 82 -13.14 11.65 8.29
N SER A 83 -13.22 10.62 7.45
CA SER A 83 -14.12 9.46 7.63
C SER A 83 -13.59 8.41 8.61
N LYS A 84 -12.47 8.66 9.31
CA LYS A 84 -11.82 7.71 10.24
C LYS A 84 -11.51 6.35 9.60
N MET A 85 -11.20 6.34 8.31
CA MET A 85 -10.80 5.13 7.59
C MET A 85 -9.34 4.80 7.88
N PRO A 86 -9.01 3.54 8.23
CA PRO A 86 -7.64 3.11 8.37
C PRO A 86 -6.86 3.27 7.06
N THR A 87 -5.57 3.54 7.19
CA THR A 87 -4.61 3.56 6.09
C THR A 87 -4.21 2.16 5.68
N VAL A 88 -3.60 2.01 4.50
CA VAL A 88 -3.06 0.71 4.04
C VAL A 88 -2.05 0.12 5.04
N ASP A 89 -1.25 0.97 5.71
CA ASP A 89 -0.31 0.51 6.75
C ASP A 89 -1.04 -0.10 7.95
N GLU A 90 -2.08 0.57 8.42
CA GLU A 90 -2.87 0.11 9.56
C GLU A 90 -3.61 -1.19 9.21
N PHE A 91 -4.16 -1.29 7.99
CA PHE A 91 -4.75 -2.54 7.51
C PHE A 91 -3.75 -3.70 7.46
N ILE A 92 -2.51 -3.46 7.01
CA ILE A 92 -1.45 -4.50 7.04
C ILE A 92 -1.21 -4.98 8.47
N THR A 93 -1.16 -4.07 9.44
CA THR A 93 -0.99 -4.42 10.85
C THR A 93 -2.19 -5.20 11.38
N MET A 94 -3.41 -4.72 11.16
CA MET A 94 -4.64 -5.37 11.62
C MET A 94 -4.76 -6.79 11.10
N VAL A 95 -4.56 -7.01 9.78
CA VAL A 95 -4.69 -8.35 9.20
C VAL A 95 -3.63 -9.30 9.78
N LYS A 96 -2.38 -8.83 10.00
CA LYS A 96 -1.34 -9.65 10.62
C LYS A 96 -1.63 -10.03 12.07
N GLU A 97 -2.37 -9.19 12.79
CA GLU A 97 -2.77 -9.45 14.18
C GLU A 97 -3.93 -10.45 14.28
N MET A 98 -4.72 -10.61 13.22
CA MET A 98 -5.86 -11.51 13.17
C MET A 98 -5.49 -12.99 12.93
N GLY A 99 -4.22 -13.28 12.63
CA GLY A 99 -3.72 -14.63 12.29
C GLY A 99 -3.32 -14.76 10.83
#